data_AF-A0AA35UU22-F1
#
_entry.id   AF-A0AA35UU22-F1
#
_cell.length_a   1.000
_cell.length_b   1.000
_cell.length_c   1.000
_cell.angle_alpha   90.00
_cell.angle_beta   90.00
_cell.angle_gamma   90.00
#
_symmetry.space_group_name_H-M   'P 1'
#
loop_
_entity.id
_entity.type
_entity.pdbx_description
1 polymer ?
#
loop_
_entity_poly.entity_id
_entity_poly.type
_entity_poly.pdbx_seq_one_letter_code
_entity_poly.pdbx_strand_id
1 'polypeptide(L)'
;MNKFCSNEADYHQQIINCIDLLPNQLKSEEDLHVFVWGHEIKLLDAGRNGGDGSADLLTVDEKGNVWLIEVKFGYNYELSRFVWENQLKRYKRAIESMSYQRLLRYTKEFLKGRELTKPTDVVSLQAESIVEALAAWQERIGRALVAPDELNRRMAETIGTGTYGIMVLADRFAPDVVDIGQQFEHRGPLAYVQGIPTNAGIEFQLRWHRTASGISDRQSVAIDPDPRFDASEKEVNRWCDPDSFADTLGEGARHLWLNVLQPGLLRLGWDGKPQQVKQMAFNVGFEVKQSLVPLLVIGWSELDAKDVPRHSKLAGQASMKINPRMKQLLKTSGDISLVNRFAERLYQLGWRGRPNRNMNRRWGVVPNSAEEVMKAEGVMIYQPDEATRDHNGRPGDKESIEGLLCEFEAVLYELRHR
;
A
#
# COMPACT_ATOMS: atom_id res chain seq x y z
N MET A 1 37.24 -9.52 -4.60
CA MET A 1 36.17 -10.54 -4.48
C MET A 1 35.45 -10.58 -5.80
N ASN A 2 35.50 -11.70 -6.52
CA ASN A 2 34.63 -11.93 -7.67
C ASN A 2 33.20 -11.91 -7.15
N LYS A 3 32.40 -10.91 -7.55
CA LYS A 3 30.98 -10.92 -7.26
C LYS A 3 30.33 -11.81 -8.32
N PHE A 4 29.88 -13.00 -7.93
CA PHE A 4 29.15 -13.91 -8.82
C PHE A 4 27.80 -13.32 -9.29
N CYS A 5 27.28 -12.32 -8.57
CA CYS A 5 26.16 -11.48 -9.01
C CYS A 5 26.60 -10.01 -9.06
N SER A 6 26.26 -9.33 -10.15
CA SER A 6 26.62 -7.94 -10.41
C SER A 6 25.85 -6.93 -9.55
N ASN A 7 24.60 -7.23 -9.20
CA ASN A 7 23.71 -6.41 -8.37
C ASN A 7 22.54 -7.27 -7.80
N GLU A 8 21.62 -6.64 -7.08
CA GLU A 8 20.45 -7.29 -6.48
C GLU A 8 19.48 -7.87 -7.52
N ALA A 9 19.22 -7.18 -8.63
CA ALA A 9 18.37 -7.68 -9.69
C ALA A 9 18.95 -8.95 -10.37
N ASP A 10 20.28 -8.99 -10.58
CA ASP A 10 20.98 -10.19 -11.04
C ASP A 10 20.88 -11.33 -10.02
N TYR A 11 20.98 -11.03 -8.71
CA TYR A 11 20.78 -12.03 -7.67
C TYR A 11 19.33 -12.58 -7.66
N HIS A 12 18.32 -11.73 -7.79
CA HIS A 12 16.92 -12.14 -7.94
C HIS A 12 16.75 -13.05 -9.15
N GLN A 13 17.28 -12.66 -10.31
CA GLN A 13 17.18 -13.47 -11.53
C GLN A 13 17.84 -14.84 -11.36
N GLN A 14 19.00 -14.91 -10.71
CA GLN A 14 19.67 -16.19 -10.43
C GLN A 14 18.89 -17.06 -9.44
N ILE A 15 18.26 -16.47 -8.41
CA ILE A 15 17.36 -17.19 -7.50
C ILE A 15 16.19 -17.79 -8.28
N ILE A 16 15.52 -17.00 -9.11
CA ILE A 16 14.38 -17.46 -9.92
C ILE A 16 14.81 -18.62 -10.82
N ASN A 17 15.97 -18.49 -11.48
CA ASN A 17 16.52 -19.55 -12.35
C ASN A 17 16.89 -20.85 -11.61
N CYS A 18 17.14 -20.77 -10.30
CA CYS A 18 17.56 -21.91 -9.50
C CYS A 18 16.45 -22.37 -8.52
N ILE A 19 15.27 -21.75 -8.51
CA ILE A 19 14.28 -21.93 -7.44
C ILE A 19 13.83 -23.39 -7.23
N ASP A 20 13.87 -24.20 -8.29
CA ASP A 20 13.60 -25.64 -8.23
C ASP A 20 14.57 -26.40 -7.32
N LEU A 21 15.78 -25.88 -7.11
CA LEU A 21 16.81 -26.41 -6.23
C LEU A 21 16.60 -26.04 -4.75
N LEU A 22 15.48 -25.40 -4.40
CA LEU A 22 15.13 -25.17 -3.00
C LEU A 22 15.14 -26.51 -2.22
N PRO A 23 15.63 -26.51 -0.97
CA PRO A 23 15.64 -27.71 -0.12
C PRO A 23 14.28 -28.39 -0.04
N ASN A 24 14.24 -29.72 -0.19
CA ASN A 24 13.00 -30.50 -0.17
C ASN A 24 12.16 -30.29 1.10
N GLN A 25 12.78 -29.92 2.22
CA GLN A 25 12.10 -29.59 3.47
C GLN A 25 11.16 -28.37 3.38
N LEU A 26 11.33 -27.54 2.34
CA LEU A 26 10.50 -26.35 2.08
C LEU A 26 9.37 -26.65 1.07
N LYS A 27 9.35 -27.86 0.53
CA LYS A 27 8.33 -28.35 -0.40
C LYS A 27 7.33 -29.20 0.37
N SER A 28 6.12 -29.36 -0.15
CA SER A 28 5.12 -30.22 0.49
C SER A 28 5.54 -31.69 0.48
N GLU A 29 6.31 -32.12 -0.53
CA GLU A 29 6.93 -33.44 -0.63
C GLU A 29 8.31 -33.33 -1.30
N GLU A 30 9.09 -34.40 -1.20
CA GLU A 30 10.35 -34.53 -1.93
C GLU A 30 10.12 -34.50 -3.44
N ASP A 31 11.10 -33.98 -4.18
CA ASP A 31 11.15 -33.98 -5.64
C ASP A 31 9.98 -33.27 -6.34
N LEU A 32 9.42 -32.24 -5.70
CA LEU A 32 8.49 -31.30 -6.33
C LEU A 32 9.24 -30.15 -7.02
N HIS A 33 8.69 -29.71 -8.14
CA HIS A 33 9.08 -28.46 -8.80
C HIS A 33 8.41 -27.25 -8.13
N VAL A 34 9.03 -26.08 -8.28
CA VAL A 34 8.60 -24.81 -7.70
C VAL A 34 8.47 -23.78 -8.81
N PHE A 35 7.29 -23.17 -8.91
CA PHE A 35 7.00 -22.09 -9.83
C PHE A 35 7.08 -20.74 -9.12
N VAL A 36 7.80 -19.78 -9.69
CA VAL A 36 7.74 -18.37 -9.27
C VAL A 36 6.62 -17.70 -10.07
N TRP A 37 5.59 -17.24 -9.38
CA TRP A 37 4.41 -16.65 -10.00
C TRP A 37 4.22 -15.16 -9.70
N GLY A 38 5.13 -14.57 -8.92
CA GLY A 38 5.21 -13.12 -8.70
C GLY A 38 6.62 -12.70 -8.32
N HIS A 39 7.02 -11.51 -8.77
CA HIS A 39 8.27 -10.83 -8.42
C HIS A 39 7.97 -9.35 -8.22
N GLU A 40 8.64 -8.69 -7.25
CA GLU A 40 8.42 -7.28 -6.91
C GLU A 40 6.93 -6.94 -6.80
N ILE A 41 6.20 -7.82 -6.10
CA ILE A 41 4.75 -7.77 -6.02
C ILE A 41 4.37 -6.54 -5.22
N LYS A 42 3.69 -5.62 -5.89
CA LYS A 42 3.18 -4.40 -5.27
C LYS A 42 2.15 -4.74 -4.19
N LEU A 43 2.51 -4.49 -2.93
CA LEU A 43 1.62 -4.65 -1.78
C LEU A 43 1.29 -3.27 -1.22
N LEU A 44 0.06 -2.81 -1.45
CA LEU A 44 -0.37 -1.48 -0.99
C LEU A 44 -0.28 -1.36 0.54
N ASP A 45 0.12 -0.18 1.01
CA ASP A 45 0.27 0.17 2.43
C ASP A 45 1.23 -0.74 3.23
N ALA A 46 2.02 -1.56 2.54
CA ALA A 46 2.94 -2.52 3.13
C ALA A 46 4.38 -1.96 3.27
N GLY A 47 4.61 -0.75 2.80
CA GLY A 47 5.87 0.00 2.85
C GLY A 47 6.06 0.79 4.15
N ARG A 48 7.20 1.49 4.25
CA ARG A 48 7.46 2.37 5.40
C ARG A 48 6.48 3.55 5.38
N ASN A 49 6.03 3.97 6.57
CA ASN A 49 5.18 5.15 6.76
C ASN A 49 3.81 5.13 6.04
N GLY A 50 3.29 3.95 5.70
CA GLY A 50 2.01 3.79 4.99
C GLY A 50 2.11 3.98 3.48
N GLY A 51 3.31 3.86 2.90
CA GLY A 51 3.47 3.75 1.44
C GLY A 51 3.33 2.31 0.95
N ASP A 52 3.45 2.12 -0.36
CA ASP A 52 3.46 0.79 -0.98
C ASP A 52 4.73 0.01 -0.60
N GLY A 53 4.55 -1.28 -0.33
CA GLY A 53 5.63 -2.25 -0.22
C GLY A 53 5.81 -3.02 -1.53
N SER A 54 6.97 -3.65 -1.67
CA SER A 54 7.26 -4.57 -2.77
C SER A 54 7.74 -5.87 -2.17
N ALA A 55 6.91 -6.91 -2.25
CA ALA A 55 7.32 -8.24 -1.82
C ALA A 55 8.17 -8.88 -2.92
N ASP A 56 9.33 -9.44 -2.54
CA ASP A 56 10.31 -9.82 -3.56
C ASP A 56 9.82 -10.97 -4.44
N LEU A 57 9.31 -12.07 -3.88
CA LEU A 57 8.85 -13.23 -4.64
C LEU A 57 7.64 -13.92 -4.03
N LEU A 58 6.79 -14.47 -4.90
CA LEU A 58 5.77 -15.47 -4.57
C LEU A 58 6.02 -16.74 -5.36
N THR A 59 6.02 -17.88 -4.66
CA THR A 59 6.21 -19.19 -5.29
C THR A 59 5.09 -20.16 -4.97
N VAL A 60 4.98 -21.23 -5.73
CA VAL A 60 4.06 -22.34 -5.50
C VAL A 60 4.72 -23.65 -5.92
N ASP A 61 4.56 -24.72 -5.12
CA ASP A 61 4.97 -26.07 -5.55
C ASP A 61 3.86 -26.81 -6.33
N GLU A 62 4.16 -27.96 -6.91
CA GLU A 62 3.21 -28.77 -7.69
C GLU A 62 1.94 -29.21 -6.93
N LYS A 63 1.88 -29.06 -5.60
CA LYS A 63 0.70 -29.40 -4.77
C LYS A 63 -0.04 -28.19 -4.23
N GLY A 64 0.46 -26.97 -4.46
CA GLY A 64 -0.18 -25.72 -4.05
C GLY A 64 0.37 -25.10 -2.78
N ASN A 65 1.52 -25.55 -2.27
CA ASN A 65 2.17 -24.89 -1.14
C ASN A 65 2.81 -23.57 -1.62
N VAL A 66 2.30 -22.46 -1.11
CA VAL A 66 2.73 -21.11 -1.51
C VAL A 66 3.76 -20.57 -0.54
N TRP A 67 4.82 -19.92 -1.02
CA TRP A 67 5.75 -19.15 -0.19
C TRP A 67 5.79 -17.68 -0.61
N LEU A 68 5.73 -16.79 0.39
CA LEU A 68 6.23 -15.42 0.29
C LEU A 68 7.73 -15.45 0.64
N ILE A 69 8.59 -15.04 -0.29
CA ILE A 69 10.04 -15.04 -0.09
C ILE A 69 10.55 -13.60 -0.17
N GLU A 70 11.15 -13.12 0.92
CA GLU A 70 11.90 -11.87 0.95
C GLU A 70 13.37 -12.15 0.65
N VAL A 71 13.87 -11.57 -0.44
CA VAL A 71 15.23 -11.75 -0.92
C VAL A 71 16.12 -10.60 -0.41
N LYS A 72 17.35 -10.91 -0.01
CA LYS A 72 18.33 -9.90 0.42
C LYS A 72 19.72 -10.17 -0.14
N PHE A 73 20.32 -9.16 -0.76
CA PHE A 73 21.65 -9.24 -1.35
C PHE A 73 22.63 -8.20 -0.77
N GLY A 74 23.80 -8.67 -0.30
CA GLY A 74 24.90 -7.83 0.15
C GLY A 74 24.86 -7.50 1.65
N TYR A 75 25.86 -6.74 2.14
CA TYR A 75 25.90 -6.27 3.53
C TYR A 75 24.87 -5.16 3.73
N ASN A 76 23.60 -5.54 3.86
CA ASN A 76 22.55 -4.60 4.22
C ASN A 76 22.36 -4.67 5.73
N TYR A 77 22.36 -3.53 6.43
CA TYR A 77 22.00 -3.44 7.85
C TYR A 77 20.56 -3.94 8.09
N GLU A 78 19.78 -4.01 7.00
CA GLU A 78 18.44 -4.57 6.95
C GLU A 78 18.38 -6.09 6.97
N LEU A 79 19.49 -6.84 6.84
CA LEU A 79 19.54 -8.32 6.92
C LEU A 79 19.09 -8.91 8.28
N SER A 80 18.66 -8.08 9.21
CA SER A 80 18.45 -8.39 10.61
C SER A 80 16.98 -8.27 11.01
N ARG A 81 16.72 -8.03 12.30
CA ARG A 81 15.44 -7.74 12.95
C ARG A 81 14.44 -6.94 12.10
N PHE A 82 14.94 -6.00 11.29
CA PHE A 82 14.10 -5.17 10.44
C PHE A 82 13.24 -5.96 9.44
N VAL A 83 13.77 -6.99 8.77
CA VAL A 83 12.99 -7.76 7.78
C VAL A 83 11.77 -8.39 8.44
N TRP A 84 12.00 -9.18 9.50
CA TRP A 84 10.94 -9.89 10.20
C TRP A 84 9.98 -8.94 10.90
N GLU A 85 10.47 -7.99 11.69
CA GLU A 85 9.59 -7.17 12.52
C GLU A 85 8.90 -6.03 11.78
N ASN A 86 9.40 -5.63 10.60
CA ASN A 86 8.86 -4.50 9.87
C ASN A 86 8.35 -4.89 8.48
N GLN A 87 9.20 -5.42 7.59
CA GLN A 87 8.79 -5.73 6.21
C GLN A 87 7.77 -6.87 6.18
N LEU A 88 8.15 -8.05 6.67
CA LEU A 88 7.32 -9.25 6.59
C LEU A 88 6.02 -9.12 7.39
N LYS A 89 6.02 -8.45 8.55
CA LYS A 89 4.76 -8.16 9.28
C LYS A 89 3.79 -7.33 8.45
N ARG A 90 4.28 -6.32 7.73
CA ARG A 90 3.44 -5.49 6.86
C ARG A 90 2.97 -6.25 5.63
N TYR A 91 3.85 -7.04 5.00
CA TYR A 91 3.50 -7.84 3.82
C TYR A 91 2.46 -8.89 4.15
N LYS A 92 2.61 -9.58 5.29
CA LYS A 92 1.62 -10.51 5.83
C LYS A 92 0.26 -9.82 6.01
N ARG A 93 0.22 -8.69 6.72
CA ARG A 93 -1.03 -7.94 6.94
C ARG A 93 -1.69 -7.52 5.62
N ALA A 94 -0.91 -7.07 4.64
CA ALA A 94 -1.42 -6.67 3.33
C ALA A 94 -2.05 -7.86 2.59
N ILE A 95 -1.34 -8.99 2.50
CA ILE A 95 -1.81 -10.22 1.84
C ILE A 95 -3.08 -10.76 2.51
N GLU A 96 -3.13 -10.82 3.85
CA GLU A 96 -4.30 -11.30 4.60
C GLU A 96 -5.54 -10.40 4.44
N SER A 97 -5.34 -9.13 4.05
CA SER A 97 -6.44 -8.18 3.84
C SER A 97 -6.98 -8.12 2.41
N MET A 98 -6.24 -8.64 1.42
CA MET A 98 -6.60 -8.53 0.00
C MET A 98 -7.27 -9.80 -0.54
N SER A 99 -8.12 -9.63 -1.56
CA SER A 99 -8.62 -10.77 -2.31
C SER A 99 -7.50 -11.44 -3.09
N TYR A 100 -7.61 -12.76 -3.29
CA TYR A 100 -6.65 -13.51 -4.08
C TYR A 100 -6.58 -12.99 -5.54
N GLN A 101 -7.72 -12.64 -6.13
CA GLN A 101 -7.82 -12.01 -7.45
C GLN A 101 -7.01 -10.72 -7.53
N ARG A 102 -7.07 -9.90 -6.48
CA ARG A 102 -6.29 -8.67 -6.43
C ARG A 102 -4.80 -8.94 -6.33
N LEU A 103 -4.39 -9.95 -5.56
CA LEU A 103 -2.99 -10.37 -5.49
C LEU A 103 -2.48 -10.80 -6.88
N LEU A 104 -3.24 -11.64 -7.58
CA LEU A 104 -2.91 -12.08 -8.95
C LEU A 104 -2.74 -10.91 -9.93
N ARG A 105 -3.54 -9.85 -9.80
CA ARG A 105 -3.41 -8.66 -10.64
C ARG A 105 -2.03 -8.00 -10.51
N TYR A 106 -1.43 -8.02 -9.31
CA TYR A 106 -0.11 -7.45 -9.08
C TYR A 106 1.03 -8.33 -9.60
N THR A 107 0.78 -9.59 -9.93
CA THR A 107 1.80 -10.46 -10.53
C THR A 107 1.79 -10.46 -12.05
N LYS A 108 0.81 -9.78 -12.67
CA LYS A 108 0.59 -9.74 -14.12
C LYS A 108 1.81 -9.32 -14.91
N GLU A 109 2.47 -8.21 -14.54
CA GLU A 109 3.55 -7.65 -15.37
C GLU A 109 4.76 -8.58 -15.41
N PHE A 110 5.08 -9.22 -14.28
CA PHE A 110 6.05 -10.31 -14.20
C PHE A 110 5.67 -11.50 -15.09
N LEU A 111 4.45 -12.01 -14.97
CA LEU A 111 3.98 -13.17 -15.74
C LEU A 111 3.82 -12.88 -17.24
N LYS A 112 3.62 -11.62 -17.63
CA LYS A 112 3.68 -11.14 -19.02
C LYS A 112 5.10 -10.80 -19.48
N GLY A 113 6.12 -11.05 -18.66
CA GLY A 113 7.52 -10.82 -19.03
C GLY A 113 7.89 -9.38 -19.30
N ARG A 114 7.14 -8.43 -18.72
CA ARG A 114 7.31 -6.99 -18.93
C ARG A 114 8.28 -6.35 -17.94
N GLU A 115 8.71 -7.12 -16.95
CA GLU A 115 9.76 -6.75 -16.01
C GLU A 115 11.16 -7.06 -16.56
N LEU A 116 12.19 -6.40 -15.98
CA LEU A 116 13.59 -6.69 -16.30
C LEU A 116 13.99 -8.09 -15.84
N THR A 117 13.58 -8.44 -14.62
CA THR A 117 13.63 -9.80 -14.10
C THR A 117 12.49 -10.59 -14.72
N LYS A 118 12.78 -11.75 -15.29
CA LYS A 118 11.81 -12.55 -16.03
C LYS A 118 11.61 -13.89 -15.34
N PRO A 119 10.38 -14.43 -15.38
CA PRO A 119 10.18 -15.81 -14.99
C PRO A 119 10.99 -16.70 -15.94
N THR A 120 11.70 -17.68 -15.39
CA THR A 120 12.58 -18.56 -16.17
C THR A 120 11.78 -19.44 -17.14
N ASP A 121 10.51 -19.73 -16.80
CA ASP A 121 9.77 -20.86 -17.39
C ASP A 121 8.37 -20.54 -17.93
N VAL A 122 8.01 -19.26 -18.12
CA VAL A 122 6.75 -18.94 -18.82
C VAL A 122 7.02 -18.86 -20.33
N VAL A 123 6.79 -19.98 -21.03
CA VAL A 123 6.93 -20.11 -22.50
C VAL A 123 6.03 -19.13 -23.27
N SER A 124 5.00 -18.58 -22.62
CA SER A 124 4.20 -17.49 -23.14
C SER A 124 4.31 -16.28 -22.23
N LEU A 125 5.18 -15.31 -22.56
CA LEU A 125 5.21 -13.96 -21.96
C LEU A 125 3.91 -13.17 -22.24
N GLN A 126 2.76 -13.85 -22.37
CA GLN A 126 1.44 -13.36 -22.73
C GLN A 126 0.33 -14.14 -22.02
N ALA A 127 0.63 -14.84 -20.91
CA ALA A 127 -0.43 -15.48 -20.12
C ALA A 127 -1.47 -14.43 -19.71
N GLU A 128 -2.74 -14.69 -20.00
CA GLU A 128 -3.86 -13.79 -19.69
C GLU A 128 -4.50 -14.13 -18.34
N SER A 129 -4.16 -15.29 -17.76
CA SER A 129 -4.55 -15.72 -16.42
C SER A 129 -3.45 -16.53 -15.74
N ILE A 130 -3.55 -16.69 -14.42
CA ILE A 130 -2.67 -17.57 -13.64
C ILE A 130 -2.84 -19.04 -14.04
N VAL A 131 -4.04 -19.47 -14.46
CA VAL A 131 -4.31 -20.84 -14.90
C VAL A 131 -3.52 -21.17 -16.17
N GLU A 132 -3.46 -20.25 -17.13
CA GLU A 132 -2.63 -20.40 -18.33
C GLU A 132 -1.13 -20.45 -18.00
N ALA A 133 -0.67 -19.62 -17.05
CA ALA A 133 0.72 -19.63 -16.61
C ALA A 133 1.09 -20.97 -15.95
N LEU A 134 0.23 -21.51 -15.07
CA LEU A 134 0.42 -22.81 -14.44
C LEU A 134 0.41 -23.95 -15.45
N ALA A 135 -0.49 -23.91 -16.44
CA ALA A 135 -0.53 -24.90 -17.51
C ALA A 135 0.76 -24.93 -18.34
N ALA A 136 1.27 -23.76 -18.74
CA ALA A 136 2.52 -23.63 -19.47
C ALA A 136 3.72 -24.12 -18.65
N TRP A 137 3.75 -23.82 -17.36
CA TRP A 137 4.79 -24.32 -16.45
C TRP A 137 4.75 -25.85 -16.32
N GLN A 138 3.56 -26.44 -16.11
CA GLN A 138 3.39 -27.89 -16.00
C GLN A 138 3.79 -28.64 -17.29
N GLU A 139 3.44 -28.09 -18.46
CA GLU A 139 3.89 -28.61 -19.75
C GLU A 139 5.42 -28.60 -19.86
N ARG A 140 6.06 -27.51 -19.42
CA ARG A 140 7.51 -27.33 -19.50
C ARG A 140 8.30 -28.29 -18.62
N ILE A 141 7.84 -28.56 -17.40
CA ILE A 141 8.45 -29.57 -16.52
C ILE A 141 8.08 -30.99 -16.93
N GLY A 142 7.16 -31.17 -17.90
CA GLY A 142 6.70 -32.47 -18.39
C GLY A 142 5.91 -33.25 -17.35
N ARG A 143 5.28 -32.55 -16.39
CA ARG A 143 4.63 -33.14 -15.22
C ARG A 143 3.47 -32.27 -14.74
N ALA A 144 2.35 -32.92 -14.42
CA ALA A 144 1.19 -32.29 -13.80
C ALA A 144 0.59 -33.23 -12.76
N LEU A 145 0.84 -32.96 -11.47
CA LEU A 145 0.27 -33.74 -10.37
C LEU A 145 -1.22 -33.46 -10.16
N VAL A 146 -1.65 -32.26 -10.52
CA VAL A 146 -3.04 -31.78 -10.48
C VAL A 146 -3.30 -30.86 -11.66
N ALA A 147 -4.57 -30.68 -12.02
CA ALA A 147 -4.94 -29.74 -13.07
C ALA A 147 -4.59 -28.28 -12.70
N PRO A 148 -4.27 -27.40 -13.67
CA PRO A 148 -3.90 -26.00 -13.40
C PRO A 148 -4.95 -25.20 -12.60
N ASP A 149 -6.24 -25.42 -12.84
CA ASP A 149 -7.34 -24.77 -12.14
C ASP A 149 -7.47 -25.27 -10.68
N GLU A 150 -7.25 -26.57 -10.47
CA GLU A 150 -7.16 -27.18 -9.14
C GLU A 150 -5.95 -26.62 -8.37
N LEU A 151 -4.79 -26.48 -9.02
CA LEU A 151 -3.61 -25.91 -8.40
C LEU A 151 -3.84 -24.44 -7.99
N ASN A 152 -4.44 -23.65 -8.86
CA ASN A 152 -4.83 -22.27 -8.56
C ASN A 152 -5.81 -22.19 -7.38
N ARG A 153 -6.76 -23.13 -7.27
CA ARG A 153 -7.67 -23.20 -6.12
C ARG A 153 -6.93 -23.46 -4.82
N ARG A 154 -5.97 -24.38 -4.83
CA ARG A 154 -5.12 -24.66 -3.66
C ARG A 154 -4.25 -23.48 -3.26
N MET A 155 -3.72 -22.73 -4.22
CA MET A 155 -3.02 -21.47 -3.96
C MET A 155 -3.94 -20.47 -3.26
N ALA A 156 -5.15 -20.26 -3.78
CA ALA A 156 -6.13 -19.35 -3.20
C ALA A 156 -6.54 -19.75 -1.78
N GLU A 157 -6.78 -21.04 -1.53
CA GLU A 157 -7.08 -21.57 -0.20
C GLU A 157 -5.92 -21.34 0.78
N THR A 158 -4.69 -21.59 0.33
CA THR A 158 -3.47 -21.43 1.15
C THR A 158 -3.22 -19.97 1.51
N ILE A 159 -3.44 -19.04 0.57
CA ILE A 159 -3.39 -17.59 0.82
C ILE A 159 -4.53 -17.17 1.76
N GLY A 160 -5.78 -17.52 1.43
CA GLY A 160 -6.97 -17.05 2.16
C GLY A 160 -7.08 -17.58 3.60
N THR A 161 -6.52 -18.75 3.89
CA THR A 161 -6.44 -19.28 5.26
C THR A 161 -5.23 -18.77 6.06
N GLY A 162 -4.32 -18.04 5.41
CA GLY A 162 -3.08 -17.53 6.00
C GLY A 162 -2.04 -18.62 6.28
N THR A 163 -2.12 -19.77 5.62
CA THR A 163 -1.22 -20.92 5.85
C THR A 163 -0.05 -21.01 4.88
N TYR A 164 0.08 -20.08 3.93
CA TYR A 164 1.25 -19.94 3.06
C TYR A 164 2.54 -19.81 3.89
N GLY A 165 3.70 -20.21 3.36
CA GLY A 165 4.97 -20.04 4.04
C GLY A 165 5.54 -18.63 3.93
N ILE A 166 6.36 -18.21 4.90
CA ILE A 166 7.13 -16.96 4.83
C ILE A 166 8.62 -17.28 5.00
N MET A 167 9.43 -16.82 4.05
CA MET A 167 10.85 -17.13 3.97
C MET A 167 11.68 -15.86 3.83
N VAL A 168 12.82 -15.82 4.52
CA VAL A 168 13.92 -14.91 4.20
C VAL A 168 14.99 -15.69 3.44
N LEU A 169 15.39 -15.19 2.28
CA LEU A 169 16.42 -15.77 1.43
C LEU A 169 17.53 -14.74 1.22
N ALA A 170 18.71 -15.00 1.77
CA ALA A 170 19.79 -14.03 1.75
C ALA A 170 21.13 -14.62 1.28
N ASP A 171 22.00 -13.81 0.69
CA ASP A 171 23.36 -14.24 0.29
C ASP A 171 24.24 -14.57 1.51
N ARG A 172 23.87 -14.03 2.68
CA ARG A 172 24.59 -14.15 3.95
C ARG A 172 23.68 -14.72 5.03
N PHE A 173 24.30 -15.35 6.02
CA PHE A 173 23.61 -15.82 7.21
C PHE A 173 24.02 -14.98 8.42
N ALA A 174 23.03 -14.50 9.17
CA ALA A 174 23.19 -13.82 10.45
C ALA A 174 22.45 -14.65 11.54
N PRO A 175 23.17 -15.21 12.53
CA PRO A 175 22.58 -16.15 13.50
C PRO A 175 21.44 -15.57 14.35
N ASP A 176 21.52 -14.28 14.70
CA ASP A 176 20.52 -13.57 15.50
C ASP A 176 19.15 -13.47 14.82
N VAL A 177 19.11 -13.61 13.50
CA VAL A 177 17.87 -13.58 12.72
C VAL A 177 16.97 -14.79 13.00
N VAL A 178 17.56 -15.91 13.40
CA VAL A 178 16.82 -17.14 13.70
C VAL A 178 15.93 -16.95 14.93
N ASP A 179 16.47 -16.36 16.00
CA ASP A 179 15.72 -16.15 17.25
C ASP A 179 14.52 -15.22 17.03
N ILE A 180 14.67 -14.24 16.14
CA ILE A 180 13.61 -13.29 15.78
C ILE A 180 12.55 -13.96 14.90
N GLY A 181 12.98 -14.74 13.90
CA GLY A 181 12.09 -15.52 13.06
C GLY A 181 11.23 -16.48 13.88
N GLN A 182 11.78 -17.11 14.92
CA GLN A 182 11.04 -18.01 15.81
C GLN A 182 9.86 -17.33 16.51
N GLN A 183 10.01 -16.04 16.85
CA GLN A 183 8.99 -15.23 17.51
C GLN A 183 7.96 -14.65 16.53
N PHE A 184 8.15 -14.79 15.22
CA PHE A 184 7.22 -14.24 14.23
C PHE A 184 5.90 -15.03 14.22
N GLU A 185 4.80 -14.33 14.48
CA GLU A 185 3.45 -14.89 14.53
C GLU A 185 2.91 -15.15 13.12
N HIS A 186 2.81 -16.42 12.76
CA HIS A 186 2.29 -16.86 11.47
C HIS A 186 1.81 -18.30 11.55
N ARG A 187 0.69 -18.61 10.88
CA ARG A 187 0.10 -19.96 10.90
C ARG A 187 0.89 -20.94 10.03
N GLY A 188 1.34 -20.46 8.87
CA GLY A 188 2.14 -21.25 7.92
C GLY A 188 3.59 -21.46 8.37
N PRO A 189 4.36 -22.22 7.58
CA PRO A 189 5.77 -22.47 7.86
C PRO A 189 6.61 -21.20 7.74
N LEU A 190 7.72 -21.14 8.48
CA LEU A 190 8.71 -20.07 8.41
C LEU A 190 10.08 -20.63 8.08
N ALA A 191 10.86 -19.94 7.26
CA ALA A 191 12.20 -20.40 6.91
C ALA A 191 13.22 -19.25 6.79
N TYR A 192 14.49 -19.59 7.06
CA TYR A 192 15.65 -18.81 6.65
C TYR A 192 16.54 -19.68 5.77
N VAL A 193 16.76 -19.23 4.54
CA VAL A 193 17.59 -19.90 3.55
C VAL A 193 18.75 -18.98 3.21
N GLN A 194 19.97 -19.54 3.20
CA GLN A 194 21.10 -18.85 2.62
C GLN A 194 21.24 -19.27 1.15
N GLY A 195 21.15 -18.33 0.22
CA GLY A 195 21.38 -18.55 -1.20
C GLY A 195 22.77 -18.09 -1.60
N ILE A 196 23.75 -18.99 -1.63
CA ILE A 196 25.16 -18.66 -1.89
C ILE A 196 25.35 -18.56 -3.41
N PRO A 197 25.77 -17.39 -3.95
CA PRO A 197 26.13 -17.28 -5.35
C PRO A 197 27.36 -18.12 -5.69
N THR A 198 27.28 -18.92 -6.75
CA THR A 198 28.33 -19.79 -7.26
C THR A 198 28.49 -19.64 -8.78
N ASN A 199 29.47 -20.32 -9.37
CA ASN A 199 29.60 -20.40 -10.84
C ASN A 199 28.41 -21.10 -11.53
N ALA A 200 27.63 -21.91 -10.79
CA ALA A 200 26.51 -22.67 -11.33
C ALA A 200 25.15 -21.99 -11.11
N GLY A 201 25.13 -20.76 -10.57
CA GLY A 201 23.92 -20.07 -10.11
C GLY A 201 23.89 -19.99 -8.59
N ILE A 202 22.77 -20.35 -7.95
CA ILE A 202 22.60 -20.27 -6.49
C ILE A 202 22.66 -21.66 -5.85
N GLU A 203 23.48 -21.80 -4.81
CA GLU A 203 23.44 -22.94 -3.89
C GLU A 203 22.60 -22.58 -2.66
N PHE A 204 21.50 -23.29 -2.43
CA PHE A 204 20.63 -23.05 -1.27
C PHE A 204 21.04 -23.90 -0.07
N GLN A 205 21.22 -23.24 1.07
CA GLN A 205 21.46 -23.89 2.35
C GLN A 205 20.37 -23.50 3.33
N LEU A 206 19.57 -24.47 3.76
CA LEU A 206 18.57 -24.26 4.81
C LEU A 206 19.27 -24.02 6.14
N ARG A 207 19.07 -22.83 6.73
CA ARG A 207 19.66 -22.47 8.02
C ARG A 207 18.70 -22.70 9.17
N TRP A 208 17.42 -22.43 8.93
CA TRP A 208 16.37 -22.61 9.93
C TRP A 208 15.01 -22.81 9.26
N HIS A 209 14.18 -23.65 9.88
CA HIS A 209 12.81 -23.93 9.43
C HIS A 209 11.92 -24.20 10.64
N ARG A 210 10.73 -23.60 10.64
CA ARG A 210 9.62 -23.90 11.54
C ARG A 210 8.46 -24.41 10.68
N THR A 211 7.95 -25.58 11.01
CA THR A 211 6.74 -26.12 10.38
C THR A 211 5.50 -25.32 10.79
N ALA A 212 4.41 -25.48 10.04
CA ALA A 212 3.14 -24.84 10.39
C ALA A 212 2.67 -25.27 11.79
N SER A 213 2.17 -24.32 12.58
CA SER A 213 1.49 -24.60 13.85
C SER A 213 0.06 -25.05 13.54
N GLY A 214 -0.27 -26.34 13.76
CA GLY A 214 -1.62 -26.92 13.47
C GLY A 214 -2.77 -26.12 14.11
N ILE A 215 -4.01 -26.10 13.62
CA ILE A 215 -4.81 -26.98 12.75
C ILE A 215 -5.31 -26.17 11.53
N SER A 216 -5.31 -26.76 10.33
CA SER A 216 -5.95 -26.15 9.16
C SER A 216 -7.41 -26.58 9.07
N ASP A 217 -8.32 -25.71 9.49
CA ASP A 217 -9.68 -25.79 8.97
C ASP A 217 -9.63 -25.24 7.55
N ARG A 218 -9.62 -26.15 6.55
CA ARG A 218 -9.76 -25.76 5.14
C ARG A 218 -11.12 -25.10 4.96
N GLN A 219 -11.14 -23.77 5.02
CA GLN A 219 -12.28 -23.01 4.56
C GLN A 219 -12.18 -22.85 3.04
N SER A 220 -13.22 -23.28 2.34
CA SER A 220 -13.33 -23.04 0.90
C SER A 220 -13.38 -21.53 0.66
N VAL A 221 -12.39 -21.01 -0.04
CA VAL A 221 -12.38 -19.61 -0.48
C VAL A 221 -13.17 -19.52 -1.79
N ALA A 222 -14.12 -18.59 -1.88
CA ALA A 222 -14.80 -18.33 -3.14
C ALA A 222 -13.78 -17.79 -4.16
N ILE A 223 -13.48 -18.59 -5.18
CA ILE A 223 -12.58 -18.22 -6.28
C ILE A 223 -13.37 -17.95 -7.55
N ASP A 224 -12.82 -17.05 -8.37
CA ASP A 224 -13.33 -16.84 -9.73
C ASP A 224 -12.86 -18.03 -10.58
N PRO A 225 -13.77 -18.75 -11.27
CA PRO A 225 -13.40 -19.85 -12.15
C PRO A 225 -12.54 -19.43 -13.35
N ASP A 226 -12.52 -18.14 -13.74
CA ASP A 226 -11.63 -17.59 -14.78
C ASP A 226 -10.89 -16.34 -14.24
N PRO A 227 -9.79 -16.52 -13.48
CA PRO A 227 -9.05 -15.44 -12.85
C PRO A 227 -8.16 -14.72 -13.87
N ARG A 228 -8.74 -14.18 -14.94
CA ARG A 228 -8.01 -13.33 -15.88
C ARG A 228 -7.41 -12.17 -15.11
N PHE A 229 -6.15 -11.84 -15.42
CA PHE A 229 -5.48 -10.71 -14.76
C PHE A 229 -6.21 -9.38 -14.96
N ASP A 230 -6.97 -9.27 -16.06
CA ASP A 230 -7.77 -8.11 -16.44
C ASP A 230 -9.28 -8.27 -16.21
N ALA A 231 -9.74 -9.36 -15.58
CA ALA A 231 -11.13 -9.48 -15.17
C ALA A 231 -11.43 -8.37 -14.16
N SER A 232 -12.26 -7.41 -14.57
CA SER A 232 -12.67 -6.34 -13.68
C SER A 232 -13.53 -6.94 -12.57
N GLU A 233 -12.99 -6.99 -11.35
CA GLU A 233 -13.86 -6.68 -10.20
C GLU A 233 -14.55 -5.38 -10.61
N LYS A 234 -15.87 -5.41 -10.83
CA LYS A 234 -16.62 -4.21 -11.18
C LYS A 234 -16.15 -3.13 -10.23
N GLU A 235 -15.44 -2.13 -10.76
CA GLU A 235 -14.97 -1.00 -10.00
C GLU A 235 -16.23 -0.39 -9.38
N VAL A 236 -16.53 -0.72 -8.13
CA VAL A 236 -17.66 -0.09 -7.44
C VAL A 236 -17.17 1.34 -7.29
N ASN A 237 -17.69 2.24 -8.12
CA ASN A 237 -17.47 3.67 -8.01
C ASN A 237 -17.98 4.09 -6.63
N ARG A 238 -17.12 3.97 -5.62
CA ARG A 238 -17.38 4.50 -4.28
C ARG A 238 -17.09 5.99 -4.38
N TRP A 239 -18.15 6.76 -4.32
CA TRP A 239 -18.04 8.20 -4.12
C TRP A 239 -17.55 8.43 -2.69
N CYS A 240 -16.70 9.43 -2.51
CA CYS A 240 -16.20 9.81 -1.19
C CYS A 240 -17.33 10.53 -0.43
N ASP A 241 -18.22 9.76 0.18
CA ASP A 241 -19.38 10.27 0.93
C ASP A 241 -19.09 10.31 2.43
N PRO A 242 -19.42 11.40 3.17
CA PRO A 242 -19.28 11.49 4.62
C PRO A 242 -19.77 10.28 5.42
N ASP A 243 -20.87 9.66 5.00
CA ASP A 243 -21.51 8.55 5.73
C ASP A 243 -20.66 7.28 5.71
N SER A 244 -19.91 7.06 4.62
CA SER A 244 -19.05 5.89 4.43
C SER A 244 -17.56 6.21 4.55
N PHE A 245 -17.21 7.49 4.70
CA PHE A 245 -15.82 7.95 4.68
C PHE A 245 -14.99 7.29 5.78
N ALA A 246 -15.51 7.23 7.00
CA ALA A 246 -14.85 6.59 8.15
C ALA A 246 -14.48 5.12 7.90
N ASP A 247 -15.33 4.41 7.17
CA ASP A 247 -15.12 3.00 6.83
C ASP A 247 -14.04 2.79 5.80
N THR A 248 -13.65 3.84 5.08
CA THR A 248 -12.52 3.78 4.17
C THR A 248 -11.19 4.08 4.85
N LEU A 249 -11.17 4.75 6.01
CA LEU A 249 -9.94 5.30 6.60
C LEU A 249 -9.14 4.29 7.44
N GLY A 250 -7.80 4.35 7.36
CA GLY A 250 -6.88 3.68 8.27
C GLY A 250 -7.15 4.01 9.74
N GLU A 251 -6.84 3.11 10.68
CA GLU A 251 -7.19 3.23 12.10
C GLU A 251 -6.90 4.62 12.71
N GLY A 252 -5.70 5.17 12.50
CA GLY A 252 -5.33 6.50 12.99
C GLY A 252 -6.13 7.63 12.32
N ALA A 253 -6.32 7.57 11.00
CA ALA A 253 -7.12 8.55 10.26
C ALA A 253 -8.60 8.48 10.63
N ARG A 254 -9.14 7.26 10.82
CA ARG A 254 -10.49 6.98 11.27
C ARG A 254 -10.72 7.56 12.66
N HIS A 255 -9.77 7.37 13.57
CA HIS A 255 -9.83 7.97 14.91
C HIS A 255 -9.88 9.50 14.83
N LEU A 256 -8.98 10.13 14.05
CA LEU A 256 -8.99 11.58 13.87
C LEU A 256 -10.29 12.10 13.23
N TRP A 257 -10.83 11.38 12.24
CA TRP A 257 -12.11 11.71 11.62
C TRP A 257 -13.25 11.66 12.64
N LEU A 258 -13.46 10.51 13.28
CA LEU A 258 -14.61 10.27 14.16
C LEU A 258 -14.56 11.08 15.45
N ASN A 259 -13.37 11.29 16.02
CA ASN A 259 -13.23 11.83 17.37
C ASN A 259 -12.77 13.30 17.41
N VAL A 260 -12.25 13.85 16.30
CA VAL A 260 -11.69 15.21 16.27
C VAL A 260 -12.34 16.03 15.17
N LEU A 261 -12.13 15.65 13.91
CA LEU A 261 -12.50 16.48 12.77
C LEU A 261 -14.01 16.57 12.56
N GLN A 262 -14.71 15.44 12.42
CA GLN A 262 -16.16 15.43 12.17
C GLN A 262 -16.93 16.12 13.32
N PRO A 263 -16.68 15.81 14.61
CA PRO A 263 -17.31 16.53 15.72
C PRO A 263 -16.98 18.03 15.72
N GLY A 264 -15.74 18.40 15.39
CA GLY A 264 -15.32 19.80 15.29
C GLY A 264 -16.06 20.57 14.20
N LEU A 265 -16.20 19.98 13.01
CA LEU A 265 -16.93 20.60 11.90
C LEU A 265 -18.41 20.78 12.23
N LEU A 266 -19.05 19.79 12.88
CA LEU A 266 -20.43 19.90 13.36
C LEU A 266 -20.58 21.08 14.34
N ARG A 267 -19.64 21.25 15.28
CA ARG A 267 -19.64 22.40 16.20
C ARG A 267 -19.49 23.75 15.49
N LEU A 268 -18.72 23.81 14.41
CA LEU A 268 -18.57 25.02 13.59
C LEU A 268 -19.81 25.36 12.74
N GLY A 269 -20.80 24.46 12.72
CA GLY A 269 -22.07 24.65 12.01
C GLY A 269 -22.15 23.93 10.66
N TRP A 270 -21.36 22.88 10.44
CA TRP A 270 -21.61 21.94 9.34
C TRP A 270 -22.83 21.06 9.66
N ASP A 271 -23.67 20.78 8.68
CA ASP A 271 -24.90 19.98 8.81
C ASP A 271 -24.68 18.46 8.61
N GLY A 272 -23.42 18.05 8.45
CA GLY A 272 -23.04 16.67 8.14
C GLY A 272 -23.23 16.29 6.67
N LYS A 273 -23.81 17.17 5.84
CA LYS A 273 -24.08 16.89 4.43
C LYS A 273 -23.04 17.53 3.52
N PRO A 274 -22.56 16.81 2.50
CA PRO A 274 -21.60 17.37 1.57
C PRO A 274 -22.32 18.31 0.58
N GLN A 275 -21.75 19.48 0.31
CA GLN A 275 -22.28 20.36 -0.76
C GLN A 275 -22.08 19.77 -2.17
N GLN A 276 -21.00 19.03 -2.33
CA GLN A 276 -20.67 18.33 -3.56
C GLN A 276 -19.88 17.11 -3.18
N VAL A 277 -20.36 15.94 -3.61
CA VAL A 277 -19.59 14.71 -3.55
C VAL A 277 -18.85 14.58 -4.88
N LYS A 278 -17.56 14.33 -4.80
CA LYS A 278 -16.72 13.96 -5.93
C LYS A 278 -16.19 12.57 -5.69
N GLN A 279 -15.59 12.00 -6.72
CA GLN A 279 -15.01 10.67 -6.65
C GLN A 279 -14.01 10.49 -5.50
N MET A 280 -13.27 11.54 -5.10
CA MET A 280 -12.19 11.41 -4.09
C MET A 280 -12.32 12.32 -2.87
N ALA A 281 -13.34 13.18 -2.86
CA ALA A 281 -13.50 14.17 -1.82
C ALA A 281 -14.92 14.70 -1.83
N PHE A 282 -15.29 15.34 -0.73
CA PHE A 282 -16.51 16.11 -0.61
C PHE A 282 -16.21 17.52 -0.10
N ASN A 283 -17.05 18.45 -0.51
CA ASN A 283 -16.99 19.83 -0.03
C ASN A 283 -17.77 19.94 1.29
N VAL A 284 -17.12 20.51 2.31
CA VAL A 284 -17.74 20.88 3.57
C VAL A 284 -18.14 22.36 3.52
N GLY A 285 -19.43 22.60 3.65
CA GLY A 285 -20.04 23.92 3.58
C GLY A 285 -20.40 24.48 4.95
N PHE A 286 -20.29 25.80 5.11
CA PHE A 286 -20.70 26.52 6.30
C PHE A 286 -21.65 27.65 5.95
N GLU A 287 -22.63 27.91 6.79
CA GLU A 287 -23.54 29.03 6.59
C GLU A 287 -22.84 30.36 6.90
N VAL A 288 -22.87 31.24 5.90
CA VAL A 288 -22.35 32.61 5.93
C VAL A 288 -23.39 33.51 5.27
N LYS A 289 -23.96 34.45 6.01
CA LYS A 289 -24.96 35.42 5.50
C LYS A 289 -26.07 34.75 4.66
N GLN A 290 -26.71 33.72 5.22
CA GLN A 290 -27.79 32.94 4.58
C GLN A 290 -27.39 32.14 3.33
N SER A 291 -26.09 32.06 3.02
CA SER A 291 -25.54 31.25 1.93
C SER A 291 -24.65 30.16 2.50
N LEU A 292 -24.81 28.94 2.01
CA LEU A 292 -23.91 27.84 2.36
C LEU A 292 -22.65 27.94 1.47
N VAL A 293 -21.49 28.11 2.08
CA VAL A 293 -20.22 28.34 1.36
C VAL A 293 -19.25 27.18 1.58
N PRO A 294 -18.72 26.53 0.53
CA PRO A 294 -17.77 25.42 0.66
C PRO A 294 -16.38 25.96 0.99
N LEU A 295 -16.02 26.06 2.26
CA LEU A 295 -14.73 26.60 2.68
C LEU A 295 -13.66 25.51 2.90
N LEU A 296 -14.06 24.25 2.93
CA LEU A 296 -13.16 23.11 3.16
C LEU A 296 -13.48 21.96 2.19
N VAL A 297 -12.46 21.20 1.80
CA VAL A 297 -12.57 19.95 1.04
C VAL A 297 -11.93 18.84 1.86
N ILE A 298 -12.68 17.77 2.10
CA ILE A 298 -12.20 16.58 2.82
C ILE A 298 -12.28 15.39 1.88
N GLY A 299 -11.27 14.53 1.91
CA GLY A 299 -11.27 13.35 1.05
C GLY A 299 -10.05 12.49 1.26
N TRP A 300 -9.73 11.68 0.26
CA TRP A 300 -8.53 10.86 0.27
C TRP A 300 -7.28 11.63 -0.21
N SER A 301 -6.08 11.22 0.21
CA SER A 301 -4.81 11.78 -0.29
C SER A 301 -4.59 11.53 -1.80
N GLU A 302 -3.89 12.44 -2.47
CA GLU A 302 -3.66 12.44 -3.93
C GLU A 302 -2.45 11.60 -4.38
N LEU A 303 -1.52 11.24 -3.51
CA LEU A 303 -0.38 10.38 -3.88
C LEU A 303 -0.78 8.90 -3.98
N ASP A 304 -1.80 8.48 -3.23
CA ASP A 304 -2.53 7.21 -3.44
C ASP A 304 -3.27 7.17 -4.78
N ALA A 305 -3.29 8.29 -5.50
CA ALA A 305 -4.09 8.49 -6.70
C ALA A 305 -3.28 8.31 -8.00
N LYS A 306 -1.95 8.29 -7.96
CA LYS A 306 -1.14 8.26 -9.18
C LYS A 306 -0.78 6.86 -9.69
N ASP A 307 -0.70 5.85 -8.83
CA ASP A 307 -0.18 4.53 -9.22
C ASP A 307 -1.13 3.34 -8.96
N VAL A 308 -2.43 3.59 -8.70
CA VAL A 308 -3.48 2.56 -8.59
C VAL A 308 -4.83 3.13 -9.05
N PRO A 309 -5.68 2.37 -9.75
CA PRO A 309 -7.08 2.73 -9.93
C PRO A 309 -7.76 2.96 -8.56
N ARG A 310 -8.30 4.16 -8.38
CA ARG A 310 -8.50 4.81 -7.07
C ARG A 310 -9.69 4.30 -6.25
N HIS A 311 -10.55 3.48 -6.84
CA HIS A 311 -11.71 2.83 -6.18
C HIS A 311 -11.31 1.54 -5.43
N SER A 312 -10.02 1.15 -5.47
CA SER A 312 -9.52 -0.09 -4.89
C SER A 312 -9.08 0.03 -3.43
N LYS A 313 -9.24 1.17 -2.75
CA LYS A 313 -8.88 1.24 -1.32
C LYS A 313 -9.85 0.37 -0.51
N LEU A 314 -9.32 -0.65 0.17
CA LEU A 314 -10.13 -1.52 1.02
C LEU A 314 -10.69 -0.69 2.19
N ALA A 315 -11.77 -1.17 2.80
CA ALA A 315 -12.26 -0.58 4.04
C ALA A 315 -11.12 -0.54 5.07
N GLY A 316 -10.94 0.58 5.76
CA GLY A 316 -9.96 0.70 6.83
C GLY A 316 -8.52 1.01 6.41
N GLN A 317 -8.27 1.55 5.20
CA GLN A 317 -6.89 1.71 4.67
C GLN A 317 -6.55 3.11 4.10
N ALA A 318 -7.55 3.93 3.77
CA ALA A 318 -7.32 5.24 3.19
C ALA A 318 -6.74 6.25 4.18
N SER A 319 -5.85 7.10 3.68
CA SER A 319 -5.43 8.33 4.35
C SER A 319 -6.47 9.43 4.16
N MET A 320 -6.51 10.37 5.11
CA MET A 320 -7.40 11.54 5.06
C MET A 320 -6.64 12.78 4.59
N LYS A 321 -7.23 13.54 3.66
CA LYS A 321 -6.80 14.86 3.20
C LYS A 321 -7.81 15.91 3.65
N ILE A 322 -7.31 17.06 4.09
CA ILE A 322 -8.10 18.21 4.53
C ILE A 322 -7.54 19.43 3.78
N ASN A 323 -8.36 20.15 3.01
CA ASN A 323 -7.91 21.31 2.24
C ASN A 323 -8.79 22.53 2.47
N PRO A 324 -8.27 23.60 3.09
CA PRO A 324 -8.92 24.91 3.13
C PRO A 324 -8.99 25.54 1.73
N ARG A 325 -10.12 26.16 1.39
CA ARG A 325 -10.35 26.78 0.07
C ARG A 325 -10.08 28.28 0.11
N MET A 326 -8.81 28.68 0.06
CA MET A 326 -8.38 30.08 0.10
C MET A 326 -9.06 30.97 -0.95
N LYS A 327 -9.22 30.47 -2.18
CA LYS A 327 -9.95 31.17 -3.24
C LYS A 327 -11.42 31.39 -2.92
N GLN A 328 -12.07 30.42 -2.26
CA GLN A 328 -13.46 30.58 -1.85
C GLN A 328 -13.57 31.55 -0.66
N LEU A 329 -12.64 31.48 0.29
CA LEU A 329 -12.53 32.44 1.38
C LEU A 329 -12.39 33.88 0.86
N LEU A 330 -11.52 34.11 -0.14
CA LEU A 330 -11.39 35.42 -0.77
C LEU A 330 -12.69 35.88 -1.44
N LYS A 331 -13.35 35.01 -2.21
CA LYS A 331 -14.61 35.34 -2.88
C LYS A 331 -15.71 35.74 -1.89
N THR A 332 -15.76 35.06 -0.75
CA THR A 332 -16.80 35.28 0.26
C THR A 332 -16.49 36.48 1.16
N SER A 333 -15.23 36.68 1.53
CA SER A 333 -14.82 37.80 2.40
C SER A 333 -14.58 39.12 1.67
N GLY A 334 -14.14 39.07 0.41
CA GLY A 334 -13.57 40.22 -0.30
C GLY A 334 -12.26 40.74 0.30
N ASP A 335 -11.67 40.06 1.29
CA ASP A 335 -10.56 40.55 2.11
C ASP A 335 -9.32 39.66 1.96
N ILE A 336 -8.35 40.14 1.17
CA ILE A 336 -7.06 39.45 1.00
C ILE A 336 -6.22 39.41 2.29
N SER A 337 -6.42 40.36 3.20
CA SER A 337 -5.72 40.39 4.48
C SER A 337 -6.18 39.24 5.37
N LEU A 338 -7.48 38.93 5.37
CA LEU A 338 -8.04 37.78 6.07
C LEU A 338 -7.45 36.47 5.53
N VAL A 339 -7.39 36.32 4.20
CA VAL A 339 -6.84 35.13 3.55
C VAL A 339 -5.35 34.93 3.90
N ASN A 340 -4.56 36.01 3.88
CA ASN A 340 -3.13 35.93 4.21
C ASN A 340 -2.90 35.63 5.69
N ARG A 341 -3.64 36.25 6.62
CA ARG A 341 -3.56 35.93 8.05
C ARG A 341 -3.92 34.47 8.33
N PHE A 342 -5.00 33.99 7.72
CA PHE A 342 -5.41 32.60 7.87
C PHE A 342 -4.34 31.63 7.32
N ALA A 343 -3.80 31.89 6.13
CA ALA A 343 -2.72 31.08 5.56
C ALA A 343 -1.45 31.08 6.42
N GLU A 344 -1.08 32.21 7.02
CA GLU A 344 0.06 32.33 7.94
C GLU A 344 -0.16 31.49 9.21
N ARG A 345 -1.34 31.56 9.81
CA ARG A 345 -1.68 30.74 10.99
C ARG A 345 -1.62 29.25 10.69
N LEU A 346 -2.20 28.82 9.56
CA LEU A 346 -2.09 27.43 9.14
C LEU A 346 -0.63 27.03 8.91
N TYR A 347 0.19 27.90 8.33
CA TYR A 347 1.62 27.63 8.18
C TYR A 347 2.32 27.45 9.54
N GLN A 348 2.02 28.26 10.55
CA GLN A 348 2.56 28.07 11.91
C GLN A 348 2.13 26.74 12.53
N LEU A 349 0.92 26.26 12.21
CA LEU A 349 0.38 24.97 12.64
C LEU A 349 0.94 23.75 11.86
N GLY A 350 1.94 23.94 11.01
CA GLY A 350 2.55 22.85 10.23
C GLY A 350 1.88 22.56 8.89
N TRP A 351 0.93 23.38 8.44
CA TRP A 351 0.33 23.22 7.11
C TRP A 351 1.22 23.81 6.04
N ARG A 352 1.39 23.10 4.93
CA ARG A 352 2.26 23.49 3.81
C ARG A 352 1.48 23.40 2.52
N GLY A 353 1.74 24.34 1.62
CA GLY A 353 1.07 24.35 0.34
C GLY A 353 1.58 25.46 -0.55
N ARG A 354 1.15 25.45 -1.81
CA ARG A 354 1.58 26.43 -2.82
C ARG A 354 0.35 27.01 -3.51
N PRO A 355 0.31 28.31 -3.86
CA PRO A 355 -0.80 28.89 -4.61
C PRO A 355 -0.92 28.34 -6.04
N ASN A 356 0.20 28.03 -6.72
CA ASN A 356 0.24 27.47 -8.08
C ASN A 356 1.60 26.75 -8.35
N ARG A 357 1.88 26.36 -9.60
CA ARG A 357 3.17 25.79 -10.10
C ARG A 357 4.40 26.64 -9.84
N ASN A 358 4.26 27.86 -9.30
CA ASN A 358 5.39 28.67 -8.87
C ASN A 358 6.03 28.04 -7.62
N MET A 359 7.12 27.31 -7.84
CA MET A 359 7.83 26.54 -6.81
C MET A 359 8.41 27.40 -5.68
N ASN A 360 8.51 28.71 -5.89
CA ASN A 360 9.19 29.63 -4.97
C ASN A 360 8.22 30.33 -3.99
N ARG A 361 6.90 30.13 -4.09
CA ARG A 361 5.91 30.75 -3.19
C ARG A 361 5.15 29.70 -2.39
N ARG A 362 5.22 29.79 -1.06
CA ARG A 362 4.50 28.94 -0.10
C ARG A 362 3.38 29.75 0.57
N TRP A 363 2.21 29.14 0.76
CA TRP A 363 1.12 29.75 1.55
C TRP A 363 1.61 30.10 2.95
N GLY A 364 1.27 31.29 3.46
CA GLY A 364 1.62 31.74 4.81
C GLY A 364 3.07 32.14 5.04
N VAL A 365 3.95 32.04 4.04
CA VAL A 365 5.36 32.51 4.13
C VAL A 365 5.52 33.90 3.55
N VAL A 366 4.84 34.17 2.42
CA VAL A 366 4.82 35.47 1.76
C VAL A 366 3.36 35.85 1.51
N PRO A 367 2.95 37.09 1.79
CA PRO A 367 1.61 37.56 1.46
C PRO A 367 1.32 37.41 -0.04
N ASN A 368 0.15 36.87 -0.36
CA ASN A 368 -0.34 36.72 -1.73
C ASN A 368 -1.27 37.89 -2.08
N SER A 369 -1.26 38.31 -3.34
CA SER A 369 -2.23 39.26 -3.86
C SER A 369 -3.58 38.58 -4.16
N ALA A 370 -4.65 39.37 -4.24
CA ALA A 370 -5.98 38.85 -4.57
C ALA A 370 -6.01 38.18 -5.96
N GLU A 371 -5.30 38.73 -6.94
CA GLU A 371 -5.19 38.16 -8.28
C GLU A 371 -4.55 36.77 -8.26
N GLU A 372 -3.48 36.60 -7.49
CA GLU A 372 -2.78 35.32 -7.35
C GLU A 372 -3.65 34.26 -6.69
N VAL A 373 -4.37 34.63 -5.62
CA VAL A 373 -5.31 33.73 -4.95
C VAL A 373 -6.46 33.33 -5.89
N MET A 374 -6.92 34.25 -6.74
CA MET A 374 -7.97 33.96 -7.73
C MET A 374 -7.48 33.04 -8.86
N LYS A 375 -6.19 33.08 -9.20
CA LYS A 375 -5.53 32.18 -10.16
C LYS A 375 -5.02 30.88 -9.52
N ALA A 376 -5.09 30.75 -8.20
CA ALA A 376 -4.60 29.59 -7.48
C ALA A 376 -5.51 28.36 -7.68
N GLU A 377 -4.88 27.22 -7.95
CA GLU A 377 -5.49 25.88 -7.87
C GLU A 377 -5.00 25.11 -6.64
N GLY A 378 -4.00 25.64 -5.95
CA GLY A 378 -3.22 24.86 -5.00
C GLY A 378 -3.87 24.66 -3.63
N VAL A 379 -3.44 23.58 -2.99
CA VAL A 379 -3.94 23.07 -1.71
C VAL A 379 -2.95 23.34 -0.58
N MET A 380 -3.45 23.47 0.65
CA MET A 380 -2.64 23.38 1.86
C MET A 380 -2.86 22.01 2.50
N ILE A 381 -1.78 21.29 2.73
CA ILE A 381 -1.75 19.95 3.30
C ILE A 381 -0.87 19.97 4.56
N TYR A 382 -1.26 19.24 5.60
CA TYR A 382 -0.45 19.16 6.81
C TYR A 382 0.87 18.41 6.56
N GLN A 383 2.00 19.08 6.79
CA GLN A 383 3.37 18.57 6.60
C GLN A 383 4.27 19.22 7.68
N PRO A 384 4.37 18.62 8.88
CA PRO A 384 5.07 19.22 10.02
C PRO A 384 6.58 19.37 9.77
N ASP A 385 7.16 18.52 8.90
CA ASP A 385 8.53 18.63 8.41
C ASP A 385 8.64 18.23 6.93
N GLU A 386 9.79 18.47 6.29
CA GLU A 386 10.02 18.19 4.87
C GLU A 386 10.16 16.70 4.54
N ALA A 387 10.33 15.83 5.54
CA ALA A 387 10.39 14.38 5.39
C ALA A 387 9.01 13.71 5.54
N THR A 388 8.07 14.40 6.18
CA THR A 388 6.76 13.91 6.57
C THR A 388 5.73 14.18 5.48
N ARG A 389 5.25 13.09 4.87
CA ARG A 389 4.28 13.10 3.75
C ARG A 389 2.84 12.84 4.21
N ASP A 390 1.89 13.27 3.38
CA ASP A 390 0.41 13.26 3.43
C ASP A 390 -0.30 12.03 4.07
N HIS A 391 -0.11 11.80 5.37
CA HIS A 391 -0.90 10.82 6.11
C HIS A 391 -1.26 11.37 7.50
N ASN A 392 -2.55 11.40 7.80
CA ASN A 392 -3.09 11.73 9.12
C ASN A 392 -3.26 10.44 9.96
N GLY A 393 -2.92 10.49 11.24
CA GLY A 393 -2.96 9.40 12.21
C GLY A 393 -1.74 9.32 13.17
N ARG A 394 -0.87 10.34 13.18
CA ARG A 394 0.39 10.40 13.92
C ARG A 394 0.30 11.30 15.17
N PRO A 395 1.25 11.19 16.12
CA PRO A 395 1.40 12.18 17.19
C PRO A 395 1.59 13.59 16.59
N GLY A 396 0.81 14.58 17.05
CA GLY A 396 0.82 15.95 16.53
C GLY A 396 -0.32 16.28 15.55
N ASP A 397 -0.91 15.27 14.89
CA ASP A 397 -1.98 15.49 13.90
C ASP A 397 -3.28 15.93 14.58
N LYS A 398 -3.55 15.40 15.78
CA LYS A 398 -4.70 15.80 16.58
C LYS A 398 -4.63 17.29 16.91
N GLU A 399 -3.49 17.72 17.44
CA GLU A 399 -3.23 19.10 17.85
C GLU A 399 -3.30 20.05 16.66
N SER A 400 -2.79 19.63 15.48
CA SER A 400 -2.88 20.43 14.26
C SER A 400 -4.31 20.54 13.72
N ILE A 401 -5.10 19.46 13.76
CA ILE A 401 -6.52 19.48 13.36
C ILE A 401 -7.33 20.35 14.34
N GLU A 402 -7.06 20.25 15.64
CA GLU A 402 -7.68 21.11 16.65
C GLU A 402 -7.33 22.59 16.39
N GLY A 403 -6.07 22.89 16.11
CA GLY A 403 -5.63 24.23 15.72
C GLY A 403 -6.32 24.74 14.45
N LEU A 404 -6.43 23.89 13.41
CA LEU A 404 -7.17 24.22 12.19
C LEU A 404 -8.63 24.58 12.50
N LEU A 405 -9.30 23.81 13.33
CA LEU A 405 -10.70 24.04 13.72
C LEU A 405 -10.85 25.37 14.47
N CYS A 406 -9.93 25.71 15.37
CA CYS A 406 -9.91 27.00 16.06
C CYS A 406 -9.73 28.18 15.09
N GLU A 407 -8.82 28.08 14.12
CA GLU A 407 -8.63 29.13 13.11
C GLU A 407 -9.86 29.27 12.20
N PHE A 408 -10.54 28.17 11.89
CA PHE A 408 -11.80 28.20 11.15
C PHE A 408 -12.94 28.87 11.94
N GLU A 409 -13.00 28.67 13.26
CA GLU A 409 -13.97 29.35 14.12
C GLU A 409 -13.82 30.87 14.03
N ALA A 410 -12.59 31.37 14.14
CA ALA A 410 -12.28 32.79 14.02
C ALA A 410 -12.67 33.35 12.64
N VAL A 411 -12.31 32.64 11.57
CA VAL A 411 -12.68 33.03 10.20
C VAL A 411 -14.20 33.07 10.00
N LEU A 412 -14.91 32.04 10.46
CA LEU A 412 -16.37 31.98 10.34
C LEU A 412 -17.06 33.10 11.14
N TYR A 413 -16.53 33.43 12.31
CA TYR A 413 -17.01 34.57 13.08
C TYR A 413 -16.85 35.88 12.30
N GLU A 414 -15.67 36.16 11.74
CA GLU A 414 -15.46 37.36 10.91
C GLU A 414 -16.40 37.39 9.69
N LEU A 415 -16.58 36.26 9.00
CA LEU A 415 -17.44 36.18 7.81
C LEU A 415 -18.92 36.43 8.10
N ARG A 416 -19.40 36.04 9.29
CA ARG A 416 -20.81 36.17 9.70
C ARG A 416 -21.16 37.59 10.19
N HIS A 417 -20.18 38.34 10.70
CA HIS A 417 -20.42 39.63 11.39
C HIS A 417 -19.86 40.87 10.65
N ARG A 418 -19.06 40.67 9.59
CA ARG A 418 -18.90 41.67 8.52
C ARG A 418 -20.12 41.64 7.63
#